data_AF-A0A5J4LSY8-F1
#
_entry.id   AF-A0A5J4LSY8-F1
#
_cell.length_a   1.000
_cell.length_b   1.000
_cell.length_c   1.000
_cell.angle_alpha   90.00
_cell.angle_beta   90.00
_cell.angle_gamma   90.00
#
_symmetry.space_group_name_H-M   'P 1'
#
loop_
_entity.id
_entity.type
_entity.pdbx_description
1 polymer ?
#
loop_
_entity_poly.entity_id
_entity_poly.type
_entity_poly.pdbx_seq_one_letter_code
_entity_poly.pdbx_strand_id
1 'polypeptide(L)'
;MSHQWARRRPPRAVAAGCAALVLALLAPLAGCAPATSPPARYPDVQRMLDNRARAVQRRDAAGFLAAVDPRATGYRDRQRAMFAHLAGVPLADWHYDLDATGAFPLATGEDGTHLAAKVQLRYRLKGYDTSPVHAVQYLTLTRRDGRWLISSDTDGAAVGRGGTRQLWDQGPVRLVRGRHSLVLGGAGHLARLKDLAHRVDEAVPAVSAVWKGEWAHKVVVEAPDSVERMAQLMGSDDAAGYAGIAAVTTGEAGVTAPAPADRVIINPDAYEELNDLGRRVVLTHETTHVATRTVTTSATPLWLSEGFADWVAYRGSHRRATATAPELTRAVARGKVPDSLPGNQDFGFTAGADRLARAYEGSWLACRMIAAKWGEAKLIAFYRAAGKSGLRGSSGSAAAPMEAATAVAAGSRPGAPGAGRRPARADRTDSALRSQLGVGLAEFTRQWRAYVKAQLRR
;
A
#
# COMPACT_ATOMS: atom_id res chain seq x y z
N MET A 1 20.17 71.16 -13.01
CA MET A 1 19.89 70.49 -11.72
C MET A 1 20.21 69.02 -11.91
N SER A 2 21.41 68.63 -11.48
CA SER A 2 22.02 67.33 -11.74
C SER A 2 22.43 66.76 -10.40
N HIS A 3 21.93 65.58 -10.02
CA HIS A 3 22.41 64.87 -8.85
C HIS A 3 22.82 63.45 -9.21
N GLN A 4 24.15 63.29 -9.28
CA GLN A 4 24.89 62.07 -9.04
C GLN A 4 24.55 61.48 -7.66
N TRP A 5 24.84 60.20 -7.47
CA TRP A 5 25.52 59.56 -6.32
C TRP A 5 25.28 58.05 -6.38
N ALA A 6 26.12 57.14 -5.91
CA ALA A 6 27.56 56.99 -5.82
C ALA A 6 27.75 55.52 -5.39
N ARG A 7 28.63 54.79 -6.07
CA ARG A 7 29.07 53.44 -5.66
C ARG A 7 29.93 53.55 -4.40
N ARG A 8 29.70 52.73 -3.37
CA ARG A 8 30.69 52.40 -2.33
C ARG A 8 30.53 50.97 -1.81
N ARG A 9 31.57 50.14 -2.01
CA ARG A 9 31.93 48.99 -1.14
C ARG A 9 32.62 49.55 0.12
N PRO A 10 32.62 48.83 1.26
CA PRO A 10 33.88 48.20 1.73
C PRO A 10 33.60 46.91 2.59
N PRO A 11 34.48 46.46 3.52
CA PRO A 11 35.65 45.62 3.29
C PRO A 11 35.62 44.28 4.08
N ARG A 12 36.61 43.41 3.83
CA ARG A 12 36.96 42.28 4.71
C ARG A 12 37.95 42.74 5.78
N ALA A 13 37.71 42.39 7.05
CA ALA A 13 38.72 42.35 8.09
C ALA A 13 38.38 41.30 9.16
N VAL A 14 39.43 40.76 9.74
CA VAL A 14 39.57 39.58 10.60
C VAL A 14 39.49 39.97 12.08
N ALA A 15 39.12 39.01 12.95
CA ALA A 15 39.73 38.70 14.26
C ALA A 15 38.74 38.57 15.44
N ALA A 16 39.03 37.53 16.25
CA ALA A 16 38.86 37.39 17.71
C ALA A 16 37.49 37.77 18.31
N GLY A 17 36.74 36.86 18.92
CA GLY A 17 37.17 36.08 20.07
C GLY A 17 36.88 36.88 21.34
N CYS A 18 35.77 36.57 22.02
CA CYS A 18 35.61 36.72 23.47
C CYS A 18 34.33 36.05 23.94
N ALA A 19 34.50 35.11 24.87
CA ALA A 19 33.46 34.49 25.65
C ALA A 19 32.84 35.50 26.63
N ALA A 20 31.52 35.41 26.83
CA ALA A 20 30.87 35.88 28.05
C ALA A 20 29.55 35.13 28.26
N LEU A 21 29.56 34.26 29.26
CA LEU A 21 28.49 33.91 30.21
C LEU A 21 27.02 34.10 29.78
N VAL A 22 26.31 32.98 29.65
CA VAL A 22 25.01 32.78 30.33
C VAL A 22 24.92 31.32 30.80
N LEU A 23 25.10 31.12 32.11
CA LEU A 23 24.59 29.95 32.81
C LEU A 23 23.05 30.11 32.85
N ALA A 24 22.31 29.27 32.11
CA ALA A 24 20.87 29.14 32.28
C ALA A 24 20.42 27.70 31.97
N LEU A 25 20.06 27.01 33.04
CA LEU A 25 19.19 25.82 33.12
C LEU A 25 19.31 24.78 31.99
N LEU A 26 20.11 23.75 32.24
CA LEU A 26 19.88 22.41 31.68
C LEU A 26 18.63 21.80 32.33
N ALA A 27 17.45 22.19 31.84
CA ALA A 27 16.28 21.33 31.92
C ALA A 27 16.37 20.35 30.74
N PRO A 28 16.32 19.02 30.95
CA PRO A 28 16.05 18.13 29.83
C PRO A 28 14.62 18.45 29.38
N LEU A 29 14.50 19.13 28.23
CA LEU A 29 13.27 19.10 27.43
C LEU A 29 13.13 17.67 26.89
N ALA A 30 12.82 16.74 27.80
CA ALA A 30 12.17 15.51 27.46
C ALA A 30 10.78 15.94 26.96
N GLY A 31 10.66 16.11 25.63
CA GLY A 31 9.36 16.05 24.99
C GLY A 31 8.76 14.71 25.38
N CYS A 32 7.78 14.73 26.28
CA CYS A 32 7.02 13.55 26.68
C CYS A 32 6.26 13.04 25.45
N ALA A 33 6.91 12.22 24.64
CA ALA A 33 6.19 11.26 23.83
C ALA A 33 5.40 10.38 24.82
N PRO A 34 4.10 10.15 24.61
CA PRO A 34 3.32 9.32 25.53
C PRO A 34 3.99 7.96 25.68
N ALA A 35 4.36 7.62 26.93
CA ALA A 35 5.06 6.38 27.23
C ALA A 35 4.14 5.21 26.94
N THR A 36 4.42 4.50 25.84
CA THR A 36 3.67 3.31 25.45
C THR A 36 3.98 2.20 26.44
N SER A 37 2.97 1.66 27.12
CA SER A 37 3.15 0.54 28.06
C SER A 37 2.95 -0.81 27.35
N PRO A 38 3.66 -1.88 27.76
CA PRO A 38 3.48 -3.21 27.19
C PRO A 38 2.06 -3.78 27.42
N PRO A 39 1.51 -4.57 26.49
CA PRO A 39 0.16 -5.18 26.60
C PRO A 39 -0.05 -6.03 27.85
N ALA A 40 1.01 -6.66 28.37
CA ALA A 40 0.98 -7.56 29.54
C ALA A 40 0.39 -6.89 30.81
N ARG A 41 0.31 -5.56 30.85
CA ARG A 41 -0.28 -4.80 31.96
C ARG A 41 -1.82 -4.84 32.00
N TYR A 42 -2.50 -5.22 30.91
CA TYR A 42 -3.97 -5.15 30.81
C TYR A 42 -4.60 -6.46 30.28
N PRO A 43 -4.45 -7.60 30.99
CA PRO A 43 -5.00 -8.88 30.54
C PRO A 43 -6.54 -8.86 30.44
N ASP A 44 -7.21 -8.01 31.20
CA ASP A 44 -8.67 -7.87 31.19
C ASP A 44 -9.17 -7.22 29.88
N VAL A 45 -8.39 -6.30 29.30
CA VAL A 45 -8.68 -5.70 27.99
C VAL A 45 -8.57 -6.76 26.90
N GLN A 46 -7.52 -7.59 26.93
CA GLN A 46 -7.37 -8.69 25.97
C GLN A 46 -8.54 -9.67 26.09
N ARG A 47 -8.96 -10.06 27.31
CA ARG A 47 -10.13 -10.93 27.50
C ARG A 47 -11.43 -10.33 26.96
N MET A 48 -11.64 -9.02 27.12
CA MET A 48 -12.77 -8.29 26.52
C MET A 48 -12.73 -8.39 24.98
N LEU A 49 -11.56 -8.15 24.38
CA LEU A 49 -11.35 -8.24 22.94
C LEU A 49 -11.55 -9.67 22.41
N ASP A 50 -11.06 -10.69 23.11
CA ASP A 50 -11.25 -12.09 22.75
C ASP A 50 -12.73 -12.50 22.80
N ASN A 51 -13.47 -12.05 23.81
CA ASN A 51 -14.92 -12.28 23.91
C ASN A 51 -15.66 -11.63 22.74
N ARG A 52 -15.29 -10.40 22.39
CA ARG A 52 -15.84 -9.67 21.24
C ARG A 52 -15.54 -10.39 19.93
N ALA A 53 -14.32 -10.89 19.73
CA ALA A 53 -13.93 -11.68 18.56
C ALA A 53 -14.77 -12.96 18.42
N ARG A 54 -14.90 -13.73 19.52
CA ARG A 54 -15.76 -14.92 19.54
C ARG A 54 -17.22 -14.61 19.20
N ALA A 55 -17.73 -13.46 19.65
CA ALA A 55 -19.08 -13.03 19.31
C ALA A 55 -19.25 -12.73 17.82
N VAL A 56 -18.25 -12.13 17.16
CA VAL A 56 -18.23 -11.98 15.69
C VAL A 56 -18.27 -13.34 15.00
N GLN A 57 -17.41 -14.28 15.41
CA GLN A 57 -17.35 -15.61 14.82
C GLN A 57 -18.66 -16.39 14.97
N ARG A 58 -19.34 -16.26 16.12
CA ARG A 58 -20.64 -16.89 16.39
C ARG A 58 -21.84 -16.13 15.85
N ARG A 59 -21.65 -14.97 15.20
CA ARG A 59 -22.75 -14.06 14.79
C ARG A 59 -23.65 -13.62 15.95
N ASP A 60 -23.06 -13.46 17.14
CA ASP A 60 -23.72 -13.07 18.38
C ASP A 60 -23.66 -11.54 18.58
N ALA A 61 -24.70 -10.84 18.13
CA ALA A 61 -24.77 -9.37 18.22
C ALA A 61 -24.78 -8.86 19.67
N ALA A 62 -25.45 -9.58 20.59
CA ALA A 62 -25.53 -9.20 21.99
C ALA A 62 -24.16 -9.33 22.67
N GLY A 63 -23.47 -10.45 22.45
CA GLY A 63 -22.11 -10.67 22.94
C GLY A 63 -21.10 -9.68 22.37
N PHE A 64 -21.24 -9.28 21.10
CA PHE A 64 -20.39 -8.28 20.48
C PHE A 64 -20.56 -6.89 21.11
N LEU A 65 -21.81 -6.49 21.33
CA LEU A 65 -22.16 -5.22 21.96
C LEU A 65 -21.92 -5.21 23.47
N ALA A 66 -21.68 -6.35 24.12
CA ALA A 66 -21.32 -6.42 25.53
C ALA A 66 -19.93 -5.79 25.82
N ALA A 67 -19.07 -5.70 24.79
CA ALA A 67 -17.77 -5.03 24.89
C ALA A 67 -17.84 -3.50 24.67
N VAL A 68 -19.03 -2.94 24.43
CA VAL A 68 -19.22 -1.51 24.10
C VAL A 68 -19.86 -0.78 25.28
N ASP A 69 -19.34 0.39 25.66
CA ASP A 69 -19.86 1.21 26.77
C ASP A 69 -21.32 1.58 26.48
N PRO A 70 -22.29 1.18 27.34
CA PRO A 70 -23.70 1.51 27.15
C PRO A 70 -23.99 3.02 27.21
N ARG A 71 -23.12 3.82 27.85
CA ARG A 71 -23.22 5.29 27.88
C ARG A 71 -22.73 5.95 26.59
N ALA A 72 -21.93 5.25 25.78
CA ALA A 72 -21.47 5.73 24.49
C ALA A 72 -22.49 5.42 23.38
N THR A 73 -23.71 5.95 23.52
CA THR A 73 -24.88 5.58 22.68
C THR A 73 -24.59 5.69 21.19
N GLY A 74 -24.01 6.81 20.74
CA GLY A 74 -23.65 7.00 19.33
C GLY A 74 -22.61 5.99 18.81
N TYR A 75 -21.60 5.65 19.61
CA TYR A 75 -20.63 4.61 19.24
C TYR A 75 -21.30 3.24 19.21
N ARG A 76 -22.13 2.91 20.22
CA ARG A 76 -22.88 1.66 20.29
C ARG A 76 -23.78 1.44 19.08
N ASP A 77 -24.45 2.49 18.59
CA ASP A 77 -25.30 2.41 17.40
C ASP A 77 -24.48 2.15 16.14
N ARG A 78 -23.32 2.82 15.97
CA ARG A 78 -22.38 2.53 14.87
C ARG A 78 -21.88 1.09 14.91
N GLN A 79 -21.54 0.59 16.10
CA GLN A 79 -21.09 -0.79 16.27
C GLN A 79 -22.19 -1.81 15.96
N ARG A 80 -23.45 -1.52 16.31
CA ARG A 80 -24.59 -2.36 15.93
C ARG A 80 -24.75 -2.42 14.40
N ALA A 81 -24.67 -1.28 13.73
CA ALA A 81 -24.75 -1.21 12.27
C ALA A 81 -23.59 -1.97 11.60
N MET A 82 -22.35 -1.72 12.02
CA MET A 82 -21.16 -2.44 11.54
C MET A 82 -21.30 -3.96 11.68
N PHE A 83 -21.80 -4.45 12.83
CA PHE A 83 -22.02 -5.88 13.03
C PHE A 83 -23.06 -6.45 12.04
N ALA A 84 -24.11 -5.69 11.74
CA ALA A 84 -25.09 -6.08 10.72
C ALA A 84 -24.47 -6.12 9.31
N HIS A 85 -23.57 -5.18 8.99
CA HIS A 85 -22.87 -5.16 7.70
C HIS A 85 -21.96 -6.39 7.49
N LEU A 86 -21.50 -7.03 8.57
CA LEU A 86 -20.72 -8.27 8.49
C LEU A 86 -21.53 -9.51 8.09
N ALA A 87 -22.86 -9.49 8.15
CA ALA A 87 -23.70 -10.70 8.07
C ALA A 87 -23.41 -11.59 6.84
N GLY A 88 -23.14 -10.99 5.68
CA GLY A 88 -22.84 -11.71 4.43
C GLY A 88 -21.35 -12.06 4.22
N VAL A 89 -20.45 -11.51 5.03
CA VAL A 89 -19.00 -11.66 4.85
C VAL A 89 -18.56 -13.07 5.26
N PRO A 90 -17.89 -13.86 4.40
CA PRO A 90 -17.52 -15.23 4.70
C PRO A 90 -16.31 -15.29 5.63
N LEU A 91 -16.47 -15.00 6.91
CA LEU A 91 -15.37 -15.05 7.88
C LEU A 91 -14.96 -16.51 8.15
N ALA A 92 -13.65 -16.78 8.10
CA ALA A 92 -13.03 -18.01 8.60
C ALA A 92 -12.37 -17.81 9.95
N ASP A 93 -11.80 -16.62 10.18
CA ASP A 93 -11.15 -16.26 11.43
C ASP A 93 -11.32 -14.76 11.71
N TRP A 94 -11.30 -14.40 12.99
CA TRP A 94 -11.44 -13.04 13.49
C TRP A 94 -10.84 -12.95 14.89
N HIS A 95 -9.82 -12.11 15.05
CA HIS A 95 -9.07 -11.97 16.29
C HIS A 95 -8.63 -10.51 16.51
N TYR A 96 -8.42 -10.12 17.76
CA TYR A 96 -7.91 -8.80 18.13
C TYR A 96 -6.71 -8.97 19.06
N ASP A 97 -5.61 -8.29 18.80
CA ASP A 97 -4.48 -8.20 19.74
C ASP A 97 -4.36 -6.77 20.26
N LEU A 98 -4.25 -6.63 21.58
CA LEU A 98 -3.82 -5.36 22.16
C LEU A 98 -2.33 -5.17 21.88
N ASP A 99 -1.98 -4.26 20.98
CA ASP A 99 -0.58 -3.95 20.64
C ASP A 99 0.08 -3.03 21.68
N ALA A 100 -0.66 -2.02 22.11
CA ALA A 100 -0.12 -0.94 22.93
C ALA A 100 -1.22 -0.16 23.65
N THR A 101 -0.84 0.45 24.79
CA THR A 101 -1.68 1.41 25.51
C THR A 101 -0.99 2.76 25.66
N GLY A 102 -1.75 3.83 25.86
CA GLY A 102 -1.24 5.20 25.75
C GLY A 102 -0.99 5.59 24.29
N ALA A 103 -1.74 5.02 23.35
CA ALA A 103 -1.48 5.15 21.91
C ALA A 103 -1.73 6.55 21.34
N PHE A 104 -2.51 7.37 22.05
CA PHE A 104 -2.79 8.77 21.75
C PHE A 104 -3.16 9.51 23.05
N PRO A 105 -2.98 10.85 23.11
CA PRO A 105 -3.43 11.64 24.25
C PRO A 105 -4.95 11.59 24.34
N LEU A 106 -5.46 11.32 25.54
CA LEU A 106 -6.86 11.54 25.89
C LEU A 106 -6.94 12.82 26.70
N ALA A 107 -8.03 13.58 26.56
CA ALA A 107 -8.33 14.65 27.50
C ALA A 107 -8.30 14.04 28.90
N THR A 108 -7.49 14.62 29.80
CA THR A 108 -7.35 14.15 31.19
C THR A 108 -8.71 14.17 31.87
N GLY A 109 -9.40 13.03 31.85
CA GLY A 109 -10.56 12.73 32.66
C GLY A 109 -10.12 11.88 33.85
N GLU A 110 -10.67 12.20 35.01
CA GLU A 110 -10.44 11.63 36.34
C GLU A 110 -9.87 10.17 36.35
N ASP A 111 -8.70 10.03 36.96
CA ASP A 111 -8.15 8.81 37.58
C ASP A 111 -8.30 7.49 36.81
N GLY A 112 -7.45 7.25 35.80
CA GLY A 112 -7.22 5.89 35.27
C GLY A 112 -8.47 5.17 34.73
N THR A 113 -9.56 5.91 34.51
CA THR A 113 -10.84 5.39 34.01
C THR A 113 -10.86 5.27 32.50
N HIS A 114 -9.96 5.95 31.79
CA HIS A 114 -9.85 5.90 30.34
C HIS A 114 -8.49 5.38 29.88
N LEU A 115 -8.46 4.68 28.74
CA LEU A 115 -7.26 4.10 28.16
C LEU A 115 -7.28 4.23 26.63
N ALA A 116 -6.25 4.87 26.07
CA ALA A 116 -6.03 4.90 24.63
C ALA A 116 -5.29 3.63 24.21
N ALA A 117 -5.95 2.76 23.44
CA ALA A 117 -5.42 1.48 23.00
C ALA A 117 -5.14 1.48 21.50
N LYS A 118 -4.01 0.90 21.09
CA LYS A 118 -3.77 0.43 19.73
C LYS A 118 -4.09 -1.06 19.71
N VAL A 119 -5.01 -1.45 18.85
CA VAL A 119 -5.46 -2.84 18.70
C VAL A 119 -5.23 -3.27 17.26
N GLN A 120 -4.68 -4.46 17.07
CA GLN A 120 -4.51 -5.10 15.78
C GLN A 120 -5.68 -6.06 15.55
N LEU A 121 -6.59 -5.73 14.62
CA LEU A 121 -7.56 -6.68 14.09
C LEU A 121 -6.84 -7.62 13.11
N ARG A 122 -7.12 -8.92 13.23
CA ARG A 122 -6.73 -9.96 12.28
C ARG A 122 -7.97 -10.71 11.81
N TYR A 123 -8.16 -10.88 10.50
CA TYR A 123 -9.29 -11.66 9.99
C TYR A 123 -8.92 -12.44 8.74
N ARG A 124 -9.71 -13.48 8.44
CA ARG A 124 -9.59 -14.27 7.21
C ARG A 124 -10.95 -14.47 6.57
N LEU A 125 -10.99 -14.41 5.25
CA LEU A 125 -12.12 -14.77 4.42
C LEU A 125 -12.02 -16.25 4.03
N LYS A 126 -13.06 -17.01 4.42
CA LYS A 126 -13.19 -18.45 4.19
C LYS A 126 -13.08 -18.78 2.71
N GLY A 127 -12.10 -19.63 2.41
CA GLY A 127 -11.85 -20.12 1.05
C GLY A 127 -11.06 -19.18 0.17
N TYR A 128 -10.63 -18.01 0.66
CA TYR A 128 -9.82 -17.03 -0.09
C TYR A 128 -8.48 -16.78 0.61
N ASP A 129 -8.52 -16.51 1.91
CA ASP A 129 -7.32 -16.10 2.66
C ASP A 129 -6.61 -17.29 3.30
N THR A 130 -5.34 -17.49 2.94
CA THR A 130 -4.44 -18.47 3.59
C THR A 130 -3.70 -17.88 4.79
N SER A 131 -3.46 -16.57 4.81
CA SER A 131 -2.96 -15.80 5.95
C SER A 131 -3.98 -14.73 6.35
N PRO A 132 -3.93 -14.18 7.57
CA PRO A 132 -4.83 -13.09 7.97
C PRO A 132 -4.51 -11.78 7.24
N VAL A 133 -5.56 -10.96 7.04
CA VAL A 133 -5.45 -9.51 6.90
C VAL A 133 -5.33 -8.89 8.29
N HIS A 134 -4.57 -7.82 8.39
CA HIS A 134 -4.24 -7.02 9.54
C HIS A 134 -4.77 -5.59 9.35
N ALA A 135 -5.65 -5.14 10.24
CA ALA A 135 -6.12 -3.76 10.30
C ALA A 135 -5.83 -3.13 11.67
N VAL A 136 -5.26 -1.93 11.71
CA VAL A 136 -4.98 -1.23 12.97
C VAL A 136 -6.20 -0.45 13.41
N GLN A 137 -6.57 -0.57 14.67
CA GLN A 137 -7.61 0.22 15.32
C GLN A 137 -7.01 1.03 16.48
N TYR A 138 -7.46 2.27 16.61
CA TYR A 138 -7.18 3.09 17.79
C TYR A 138 -8.49 3.28 18.53
N LEU A 139 -8.55 2.76 19.76
CA LEU A 139 -9.76 2.69 20.55
C LEU A 139 -9.58 3.47 21.85
N THR A 140 -10.61 4.20 22.26
CA THR A 140 -10.76 4.66 23.64
C THR A 140 -11.52 3.60 24.41
N LEU A 141 -10.92 3.14 25.51
CA LEU A 141 -11.55 2.24 26.45
C LEU A 141 -11.92 3.02 27.71
N THR A 142 -13.09 2.74 28.26
CA THR A 142 -13.58 3.30 29.53
C THR A 142 -13.81 2.17 30.51
N ARG A 143 -13.37 2.35 31.77
CA ARG A 143 -13.62 1.43 32.87
C ARG A 143 -14.96 1.75 33.52
N ARG A 144 -15.87 0.77 33.57
CA ARG A 144 -17.18 0.84 34.22
C ARG A 144 -17.37 -0.40 35.07
N ASP A 145 -17.67 -0.20 36.36
CA ASP A 145 -17.93 -1.28 37.32
C ASP A 145 -16.84 -2.37 37.28
N GLY A 146 -15.57 -1.93 37.28
CA GLY A 146 -14.40 -2.80 37.23
C GLY A 146 -14.05 -3.38 35.85
N ARG A 147 -14.91 -3.24 34.83
CA ARG A 147 -14.73 -3.79 33.48
C ARG A 147 -14.29 -2.73 32.49
N TRP A 148 -13.41 -3.11 31.56
CA TRP A 148 -13.09 -2.28 30.40
C TRP A 148 -14.15 -2.47 29.31
N LEU A 149 -14.56 -1.36 28.70
CA LEU A 149 -15.52 -1.29 27.60
C LEU A 149 -14.99 -0.31 26.54
N ILE A 150 -15.28 -0.55 25.27
CA ILE A 150 -14.91 0.37 24.19
C ILE A 150 -15.93 1.50 24.13
N SER A 151 -15.47 2.75 24.16
CA SER A 151 -16.31 3.94 24.19
C SER A 151 -16.17 4.83 22.97
N SER A 152 -15.03 4.78 22.27
CA SER A 152 -14.80 5.55 21.04
C SER A 152 -13.75 4.88 20.14
N ASP A 153 -13.82 5.20 18.86
CA ASP A 153 -12.86 4.84 17.82
C ASP A 153 -12.41 6.07 17.00
N THR A 154 -12.68 7.28 17.49
CA THR A 154 -12.42 8.54 16.78
C THR A 154 -11.57 9.54 17.55
N ASP A 155 -11.38 9.36 18.86
CA ASP A 155 -10.71 10.36 19.72
C ASP A 155 -9.24 10.59 19.33
N GLY A 156 -8.59 9.58 18.74
CA GLY A 156 -7.21 9.68 18.24
C GLY A 156 -7.10 10.34 16.86
N ALA A 157 -8.20 10.58 16.14
CA ALA A 157 -8.16 11.00 14.73
C ALA A 157 -7.42 12.34 14.52
N ALA A 158 -7.64 13.32 15.40
CA ALA A 158 -7.02 14.65 15.31
C ALA A 158 -5.49 14.63 15.39
N VAL A 159 -4.89 13.56 15.91
CA VAL A 159 -3.42 13.37 16.01
C VAL A 159 -2.91 12.27 15.07
N GLY A 160 -3.66 11.95 14.00
CA GLY A 160 -3.28 10.96 13.01
C GLY A 160 -3.40 9.51 13.51
N ARG A 161 -4.29 9.25 14.46
CA ARG A 161 -4.58 7.92 15.02
C ARG A 161 -6.03 7.52 14.71
N GLY A 162 -6.44 7.65 13.44
CA GLY A 162 -7.78 7.28 12.96
C GLY A 162 -7.97 5.77 12.70
N GLY A 163 -6.87 5.03 12.48
CA GLY A 163 -6.88 3.60 12.19
C GLY A 163 -7.30 3.28 10.76
N THR A 164 -7.41 1.98 10.44
CA THR A 164 -7.86 1.48 9.15
C THR A 164 -9.36 1.20 9.19
N ARG A 165 -10.16 1.81 8.31
CA ARG A 165 -11.61 1.55 8.21
C ARG A 165 -11.88 0.51 7.15
N GLN A 166 -12.45 -0.62 7.54
CA GLN A 166 -12.83 -1.71 6.63
C GLN A 166 -14.17 -1.39 5.94
N LEU A 167 -14.51 -2.11 4.87
CA LEU A 167 -15.76 -1.87 4.11
C LEU A 167 -17.01 -1.91 5.00
N TRP A 168 -17.08 -2.83 5.96
CA TRP A 168 -18.20 -2.95 6.90
C TRP A 168 -18.26 -1.84 7.95
N ASP A 169 -17.17 -1.09 8.16
CA ASP A 169 -17.16 0.11 9.00
C ASP A 169 -17.77 1.31 8.24
N GLN A 170 -17.76 1.26 6.90
CA GLN A 170 -18.16 2.36 6.01
C GLN A 170 -19.63 2.27 5.54
N GLY A 171 -20.27 1.12 5.69
CA GLY A 171 -21.68 0.93 5.35
C GLY A 171 -22.05 -0.52 5.04
N PRO A 172 -23.30 -0.77 4.58
CA PRO A 172 -23.75 -2.09 4.19
C PRO A 172 -22.88 -2.70 3.07
N VAL A 173 -22.37 -3.91 3.32
CA VAL A 173 -21.51 -4.63 2.38
C VAL A 173 -22.33 -5.60 1.53
N ARG A 174 -22.20 -5.48 0.21
CA ARG A 174 -22.69 -6.47 -0.75
C ARG A 174 -21.52 -7.31 -1.25
N LEU A 175 -21.80 -8.59 -1.50
CA LEU A 175 -20.82 -9.54 -1.99
C LEU A 175 -21.27 -10.14 -3.32
N VAL A 176 -20.34 -10.27 -4.25
CA VAL A 176 -20.48 -11.06 -5.48
C VAL A 176 -19.38 -12.12 -5.50
N ARG A 177 -19.78 -13.38 -5.70
CA ARG A 177 -18.85 -14.49 -5.88
C ARG A 177 -18.76 -14.82 -7.36
N GLY A 178 -17.55 -14.77 -7.90
CA GLY A 178 -17.23 -15.35 -9.20
C GLY A 178 -16.65 -16.75 -9.07
N ARG A 179 -16.13 -17.27 -10.18
CA ARG A 179 -15.40 -18.53 -10.26
C ARG A 179 -14.07 -18.47 -9.54
N HIS A 180 -13.36 -17.35 -9.69
CA HIS A 180 -12.06 -17.08 -9.09
C HIS A 180 -12.08 -15.86 -8.16
N SER A 181 -13.17 -15.08 -8.17
CA SER A 181 -13.24 -13.80 -7.45
C SER A 181 -14.19 -13.82 -6.24
N LEU A 182 -13.87 -12.97 -5.25
CA LEU A 182 -14.82 -12.46 -4.27
C LEU A 182 -14.76 -10.94 -4.31
N VAL A 183 -15.84 -10.30 -4.73
CA VAL A 183 -15.95 -8.85 -4.77
C VAL A 183 -16.81 -8.38 -3.62
N LEU A 184 -16.27 -7.48 -2.79
CA LEU A 184 -16.96 -6.80 -1.70
C LEU A 184 -17.06 -5.31 -2.05
N GLY A 185 -18.21 -4.70 -1.80
CA GLY A 185 -18.38 -3.26 -2.00
C GLY A 185 -19.67 -2.73 -1.39
N GLY A 186 -19.94 -1.45 -1.59
CA GLY A 186 -21.17 -0.82 -1.11
C GLY A 186 -22.43 -1.42 -1.74
N ALA A 187 -23.54 -1.39 -0.98
CA ALA A 187 -24.78 -2.03 -1.40
C ALA A 187 -25.46 -1.42 -2.64
N GLY A 188 -25.10 -0.20 -3.03
CA GLY A 188 -25.73 0.55 -4.12
C GLY A 188 -25.34 0.13 -5.55
N HIS A 189 -24.29 -0.68 -5.75
CA HIS A 189 -23.67 -0.84 -7.06
C HIS A 189 -23.51 -2.30 -7.53
N LEU A 190 -24.54 -3.13 -7.37
CA LEU A 190 -24.46 -4.57 -7.69
C LEU A 190 -23.99 -4.88 -9.12
N ALA A 191 -24.40 -4.08 -10.11
CA ALA A 191 -23.96 -4.26 -11.51
C ALA A 191 -22.44 -4.07 -11.66
N ARG A 192 -21.88 -3.03 -11.03
CA ARG A 192 -20.43 -2.79 -10.97
C ARG A 192 -19.69 -3.95 -10.30
N LEU A 193 -20.21 -4.47 -9.17
CA LEU A 193 -19.59 -5.61 -8.48
C LEU A 193 -19.59 -6.89 -9.35
N LYS A 194 -20.64 -7.09 -10.16
CA LYS A 194 -20.71 -8.21 -11.11
C LYS A 194 -19.72 -8.05 -12.27
N ASP A 195 -19.57 -6.85 -12.82
CA ASP A 195 -18.58 -6.55 -13.87
C ASP A 195 -17.15 -6.80 -13.36
N LEU A 196 -16.82 -6.30 -12.17
CA LEU A 196 -15.53 -6.57 -11.52
C LEU A 196 -15.29 -8.07 -11.35
N ALA A 197 -16.27 -8.82 -10.85
CA ALA A 197 -16.15 -10.27 -10.65
C ALA A 197 -15.90 -10.99 -11.97
N HIS A 198 -16.64 -10.64 -13.02
CA HIS A 198 -16.51 -11.21 -14.36
C HIS A 198 -15.10 -10.96 -14.94
N ARG A 199 -14.61 -9.72 -14.87
CA ARG A 199 -13.29 -9.36 -15.39
C ARG A 199 -12.15 -10.03 -14.64
N VAL A 200 -12.26 -10.18 -13.32
CA VAL A 200 -11.27 -10.95 -12.55
C VAL A 200 -11.32 -12.43 -12.90
N ASP A 201 -12.50 -13.00 -13.12
CA ASP A 201 -12.65 -14.38 -13.57
C ASP A 201 -12.02 -14.62 -14.96
N GLU A 202 -11.92 -13.60 -15.82
CA GLU A 202 -11.16 -13.64 -17.07
C GLU A 202 -9.65 -13.43 -16.87
N ALA A 203 -9.28 -12.54 -15.95
CA ALA A 203 -7.88 -12.22 -15.64
C ALA A 203 -7.13 -13.42 -15.07
N VAL A 204 -7.74 -14.20 -14.17
CA VAL A 204 -7.06 -15.31 -13.48
C VAL A 204 -6.52 -16.37 -14.47
N PRO A 205 -7.30 -16.88 -15.45
CA PRO A 205 -6.77 -17.74 -16.50
C PRO A 205 -5.69 -17.07 -17.36
N ALA A 206 -5.84 -15.79 -17.70
CA ALA A 206 -4.85 -15.05 -18.51
C ALA A 206 -3.49 -14.95 -17.80
N VAL A 207 -3.49 -14.65 -16.49
CA VAL A 207 -2.30 -14.64 -15.65
C VAL A 207 -1.72 -16.04 -15.50
N SER A 208 -2.55 -17.06 -15.27
CA SER A 208 -2.12 -18.46 -15.12
C SER A 208 -1.56 -19.06 -16.42
N ALA A 209 -1.93 -18.51 -17.58
CA ALA A 209 -1.34 -18.88 -18.85
C ALA A 209 0.15 -18.53 -18.93
N VAL A 210 0.59 -17.50 -18.20
CA VAL A 210 1.97 -17.02 -18.16
C VAL A 210 2.69 -17.48 -16.89
N TRP A 211 2.14 -17.18 -15.72
CA TRP A 211 2.75 -17.48 -14.43
C TRP A 211 2.55 -18.95 -14.07
N LYS A 212 3.44 -19.79 -14.60
CA LYS A 212 3.48 -21.22 -14.28
C LYS A 212 4.05 -21.41 -12.87
N GLY A 213 3.22 -21.90 -11.96
CA GLY A 213 3.56 -22.19 -10.56
C GLY A 213 2.34 -22.14 -9.64
N GLU A 214 2.54 -22.56 -8.39
CA GLU A 214 1.49 -22.56 -7.38
C GLU A 214 1.14 -21.14 -6.92
N TRP A 215 -0.13 -20.76 -7.08
CA TRP A 215 -0.78 -19.64 -6.40
C TRP A 215 -2.27 -19.95 -6.25
N ALA A 216 -3.00 -19.20 -5.42
CA ALA A 216 -4.35 -19.60 -4.99
C ALA A 216 -5.41 -19.62 -6.11
N HIS A 217 -5.13 -18.99 -7.27
CA HIS A 217 -6.11 -18.77 -8.35
C HIS A 217 -7.41 -18.13 -7.85
N LYS A 218 -7.29 -17.31 -6.79
CA LYS A 218 -8.39 -16.63 -6.13
C LYS A 218 -7.98 -15.20 -5.82
N VAL A 219 -8.88 -14.27 -6.07
CA VAL A 219 -8.66 -12.83 -5.92
C VAL A 219 -9.81 -12.22 -5.13
N VAL A 220 -9.47 -11.44 -4.11
CA VAL A 220 -10.44 -10.64 -3.36
C VAL A 220 -10.35 -9.20 -3.84
N VAL A 221 -11.49 -8.65 -4.25
CA VAL A 221 -11.62 -7.27 -4.72
C VAL A 221 -12.46 -6.48 -3.72
N GLU A 222 -11.98 -5.31 -3.34
CA GLU A 222 -12.70 -4.34 -2.52
C GLU A 222 -13.05 -3.12 -3.36
N ALA A 223 -14.33 -2.83 -3.50
CA ALA A 223 -14.86 -1.75 -4.32
C ALA A 223 -15.57 -0.72 -3.43
N PRO A 224 -14.83 0.19 -2.78
CA PRO A 224 -15.43 1.30 -2.05
C PRO A 224 -16.26 2.21 -2.96
N ASP A 225 -17.16 2.97 -2.35
CA ASP A 225 -18.07 3.88 -3.05
C ASP A 225 -17.43 5.26 -3.35
N SER A 226 -16.30 5.59 -2.73
CA SER A 226 -15.56 6.84 -2.99
C SER A 226 -14.05 6.69 -2.79
N VAL A 227 -13.27 7.65 -3.28
CA VAL A 227 -11.79 7.68 -3.13
C VAL A 227 -11.39 7.92 -1.67
N GLU A 228 -12.17 8.68 -0.90
CA GLU A 228 -11.94 8.86 0.54
C GLU A 228 -12.09 7.54 1.28
N ARG A 229 -13.11 6.76 0.93
CA ARG A 229 -13.34 5.42 1.47
C ARG A 229 -12.24 4.43 1.08
N MET A 230 -11.71 4.55 -0.13
CA MET A 230 -10.50 3.82 -0.55
C MET A 230 -9.28 4.19 0.30
N ALA A 231 -9.04 5.48 0.53
CA ALA A 231 -7.94 5.94 1.37
C ALA A 231 -8.05 5.35 2.79
N GLN A 232 -9.25 5.33 3.36
CA GLN A 232 -9.48 4.78 4.69
C GLN A 232 -9.27 3.26 4.78
N LEU A 233 -9.57 2.49 3.72
CA LEU A 233 -9.20 1.07 3.62
C LEU A 233 -7.68 0.88 3.65
N MET A 234 -6.95 1.85 3.10
CA MET A 234 -5.48 1.88 3.09
C MET A 234 -4.87 2.49 4.37
N GLY A 235 -5.71 2.86 5.35
CA GLY A 235 -5.26 3.50 6.59
C GLY A 235 -4.75 4.93 6.42
N SER A 236 -5.22 5.63 5.37
CA SER A 236 -4.91 7.02 5.06
C SER A 236 -6.18 7.87 5.06
N ASP A 237 -6.06 9.13 5.48
CA ASP A 237 -7.11 10.15 5.28
C ASP A 237 -6.82 11.05 4.07
N ASP A 238 -5.68 10.84 3.39
CA ASP A 238 -5.30 11.57 2.18
C ASP A 238 -5.82 10.86 0.93
N ALA A 239 -7.00 11.28 0.46
CA ALA A 239 -7.61 10.81 -0.77
C ALA A 239 -6.87 11.29 -2.03
N ALA A 240 -6.22 12.46 -1.98
CA ALA A 240 -5.57 13.06 -3.14
C ALA A 240 -4.38 12.23 -3.62
N GLY A 241 -3.69 11.54 -2.70
CA GLY A 241 -2.62 10.59 -3.01
C GLY A 241 -3.04 9.40 -3.88
N TYR A 242 -4.35 9.13 -4.00
CA TYR A 242 -4.90 8.02 -4.79
C TYR A 242 -5.66 8.44 -6.05
N ALA A 243 -5.80 9.76 -6.27
CA ALA A 243 -6.47 10.28 -7.46
C ALA A 243 -5.74 9.84 -8.74
N GLY A 244 -6.49 9.33 -9.71
CA GLY A 244 -5.95 8.85 -11.00
C GLY A 244 -5.33 7.45 -10.98
N ILE A 245 -5.32 6.75 -9.84
CA ILE A 245 -4.93 5.34 -9.76
C ILE A 245 -6.19 4.50 -9.83
N ALA A 246 -6.37 3.66 -10.85
CA ALA A 246 -7.61 2.92 -11.05
C ALA A 246 -7.82 1.76 -10.05
N ALA A 247 -6.74 1.13 -9.60
CA ALA A 247 -6.77 0.07 -8.59
C ALA A 247 -5.43 -0.03 -7.88
N VAL A 248 -5.43 -0.62 -6.69
CA VAL A 248 -4.22 -0.92 -5.93
C VAL A 248 -4.27 -2.35 -5.40
N THR A 249 -3.21 -3.13 -5.59
CA THR A 249 -3.06 -4.42 -4.92
C THR A 249 -2.31 -4.21 -3.61
N THR A 250 -3.06 -4.26 -2.51
CA THR A 250 -2.46 -4.30 -1.19
C THR A 250 -2.01 -5.73 -0.90
N GLY A 251 -0.73 -5.87 -0.56
CA GLY A 251 -0.20 -7.04 0.14
C GLY A 251 0.61 -6.51 1.30
N GLU A 252 0.27 -6.93 2.51
CA GLU A 252 0.85 -6.39 3.74
C GLU A 252 2.36 -6.60 3.79
N ALA A 253 3.09 -5.57 3.40
CA ALA A 253 4.51 -5.53 3.56
C ALA A 253 4.79 -5.11 5.01
N GLY A 254 5.27 -6.07 5.82
CA GLY A 254 5.58 -5.87 7.23
C GLY A 254 5.31 -7.07 8.12
N VAL A 255 4.49 -8.02 7.68
CA VAL A 255 4.37 -9.34 8.31
C VAL A 255 5.18 -10.32 7.47
N THR A 256 6.08 -11.07 8.10
CA THR A 256 6.79 -12.22 7.52
C THR A 256 5.81 -13.40 7.29
N ALA A 257 4.65 -13.13 6.71
CA ALA A 257 3.69 -14.14 6.31
C ALA A 257 4.10 -14.68 4.92
N PRO A 258 4.29 -15.99 4.75
CA PRO A 258 4.70 -16.59 3.48
C PRO A 258 3.76 -16.32 2.29
N ALA A 259 2.52 -15.88 2.55
CA ALA A 259 1.53 -15.48 1.55
C ALA A 259 0.53 -14.47 2.18
N PRO A 260 0.70 -13.15 2.02
CA PRO A 260 -0.24 -12.17 2.57
C PRO A 260 -1.64 -12.32 1.93
N ALA A 261 -2.68 -11.95 2.67
CA ALA A 261 -4.05 -11.92 2.15
C ALA A 261 -4.25 -10.65 1.32
N ASP A 262 -3.88 -10.73 0.03
CA ASP A 262 -3.94 -9.57 -0.84
C ASP A 262 -5.38 -9.08 -1.05
N ARG A 263 -5.54 -7.76 -1.22
CA ARG A 263 -6.78 -7.11 -1.66
C ARG A 263 -6.50 -6.24 -2.86
N VAL A 264 -7.29 -6.45 -3.91
CA VAL A 264 -7.36 -5.52 -5.05
C VAL A 264 -8.41 -4.47 -4.71
N ILE A 265 -7.97 -3.26 -4.36
CA ILE A 265 -8.86 -2.15 -3.97
C ILE A 265 -9.10 -1.27 -5.20
N ILE A 266 -10.35 -1.10 -5.60
CA ILE A 266 -10.73 -0.33 -6.78
C ILE A 266 -10.95 1.13 -6.40
N ASN A 267 -10.29 2.04 -7.13
CA ASN A 267 -10.65 3.45 -7.11
C ASN A 267 -11.92 3.65 -7.94
N PRO A 268 -13.06 4.04 -7.35
CA PRO A 268 -14.32 4.15 -8.07
C PRO A 268 -14.28 5.18 -9.20
N ASP A 269 -13.57 6.28 -9.03
CA ASP A 269 -13.59 7.38 -9.99
C ASP A 269 -12.69 7.07 -11.17
N ALA A 270 -11.40 6.77 -10.90
CA ALA A 270 -10.42 6.50 -11.94
C ALA A 270 -10.72 5.21 -12.72
N TYR A 271 -11.31 4.20 -12.07
CA TYR A 271 -11.68 2.96 -12.76
C TYR A 271 -12.84 3.15 -13.74
N GLU A 272 -13.83 3.97 -13.39
CA GLU A 272 -15.00 4.18 -14.24
C GLU A 272 -14.67 5.03 -15.48
N GLU A 273 -13.65 5.88 -15.42
CA GLU A 273 -13.13 6.62 -16.58
C GLU A 273 -12.48 5.71 -17.64
N LEU A 274 -12.09 4.49 -17.28
CA LEU A 274 -11.46 3.56 -18.21
C LEU A 274 -12.47 2.99 -19.19
N ASN A 275 -12.04 2.88 -20.45
CA ASN A 275 -12.74 2.04 -21.42
C ASN A 275 -12.59 0.54 -21.09
N ASP A 276 -13.32 -0.30 -21.81
CA ASP A 276 -13.36 -1.75 -21.59
C ASP A 276 -11.97 -2.43 -21.66
N LEU A 277 -11.09 -1.97 -22.55
CA LEU A 277 -9.71 -2.46 -22.59
C LEU A 277 -8.92 -2.03 -21.35
N GLY A 278 -9.02 -0.76 -20.94
CA GLY A 278 -8.36 -0.25 -19.74
C GLY A 278 -8.77 -1.02 -18.49
N ARG A 279 -10.07 -1.28 -18.33
CA ARG A 279 -10.63 -2.07 -17.22
C ARG A 279 -10.10 -3.51 -17.18
N ARG A 280 -9.99 -4.17 -18.34
CA ARG A 280 -9.36 -5.50 -18.45
C ARG A 280 -7.88 -5.46 -18.12
N VAL A 281 -7.14 -4.48 -18.65
CA VAL A 281 -5.70 -4.32 -18.41
C VAL A 281 -5.44 -4.13 -16.93
N VAL A 282 -6.12 -3.19 -16.27
CA VAL A 282 -5.96 -2.93 -14.84
C VAL A 282 -6.24 -4.19 -14.01
N LEU A 283 -7.38 -4.85 -14.19
CA LEU A 283 -7.66 -6.05 -13.36
C LEU A 283 -6.72 -7.22 -13.65
N THR A 284 -6.18 -7.35 -14.87
CA THR A 284 -5.17 -8.36 -15.18
C THR A 284 -3.81 -8.00 -14.57
N HIS A 285 -3.47 -6.72 -14.55
CA HIS A 285 -2.29 -6.17 -13.89
C HIS A 285 -2.35 -6.48 -12.37
N GLU A 286 -3.42 -6.07 -11.70
CA GLU A 286 -3.61 -6.33 -10.26
C GLU A 286 -3.60 -7.83 -9.93
N THR A 287 -4.28 -8.65 -10.74
CA THR A 287 -4.27 -10.11 -10.59
C THR A 287 -2.86 -10.70 -10.74
N THR A 288 -1.99 -10.07 -11.55
CA THR A 288 -0.59 -10.48 -11.68
C THR A 288 0.19 -10.19 -10.39
N HIS A 289 -0.07 -9.09 -9.69
CA HIS A 289 0.52 -8.84 -8.38
C HIS A 289 0.13 -9.90 -7.35
N VAL A 290 -1.15 -10.29 -7.31
CA VAL A 290 -1.61 -11.39 -6.45
C VAL A 290 -0.89 -12.70 -6.79
N ALA A 291 -0.77 -13.06 -8.07
CA ALA A 291 -0.11 -14.31 -8.48
C ALA A 291 1.39 -14.35 -8.18
N THR A 292 2.06 -13.19 -8.21
CA THR A 292 3.51 -13.06 -8.04
C THR A 292 3.93 -12.79 -6.59
N ARG A 293 2.97 -12.46 -5.71
CA ARG A 293 3.19 -11.95 -4.35
C ARG A 293 4.22 -12.69 -3.52
N THR A 294 4.20 -14.02 -3.54
CA THR A 294 5.08 -14.89 -2.72
C THR A 294 6.56 -14.81 -3.12
N VAL A 295 6.86 -14.34 -4.33
CA VAL A 295 8.24 -14.13 -4.79
C VAL A 295 8.61 -12.66 -4.90
N THR A 296 7.64 -11.75 -4.83
CA THR A 296 7.87 -10.30 -4.88
C THR A 296 8.29 -9.77 -3.51
N THR A 297 9.59 -9.53 -3.36
CA THR A 297 10.22 -9.04 -2.13
C THR A 297 10.75 -7.62 -2.28
N SER A 298 11.23 -7.03 -1.18
CA SER A 298 11.97 -5.76 -1.18
C SER A 298 13.27 -5.77 -2.00
N ALA A 299 13.72 -6.91 -2.54
CA ALA A 299 14.81 -6.96 -3.50
C ALA A 299 14.35 -6.79 -4.95
N THR A 300 13.07 -7.02 -5.24
CA THR A 300 12.51 -6.92 -6.58
C THR A 300 12.54 -5.47 -7.04
N PRO A 301 13.16 -5.15 -8.19
CA PRO A 301 13.12 -3.81 -8.76
C PRO A 301 11.69 -3.43 -9.12
N LEU A 302 11.28 -2.19 -8.80
CA LEU A 302 9.92 -1.72 -9.07
C LEU A 302 9.60 -1.77 -10.57
N TRP A 303 10.52 -1.33 -11.44
CA TRP A 303 10.37 -1.45 -12.89
C TRP A 303 10.12 -2.89 -13.37
N LEU A 304 10.66 -3.90 -12.68
CA LEU A 304 10.45 -5.29 -13.05
C LEU A 304 9.08 -5.78 -12.58
N SER A 305 8.65 -5.36 -11.39
CA SER A 305 7.31 -5.67 -10.86
C SER A 305 6.21 -5.10 -11.76
N GLU A 306 6.21 -3.78 -11.95
CA GLU A 306 5.20 -3.07 -12.74
C GLU A 306 5.27 -3.49 -14.21
N GLY A 307 6.48 -3.56 -14.76
CA GLY A 307 6.68 -3.95 -16.16
C GLY A 307 6.22 -5.37 -16.46
N PHE A 308 6.34 -6.29 -15.50
CA PHE A 308 5.86 -7.67 -15.67
C PHE A 308 4.33 -7.72 -15.62
N ALA A 309 3.70 -7.02 -14.67
CA ALA A 309 2.25 -6.93 -14.56
C ALA A 309 1.63 -6.31 -15.82
N ASP A 310 2.18 -5.21 -16.33
CA ASP A 310 1.76 -4.62 -17.61
C ASP A 310 2.01 -5.54 -18.79
N TRP A 311 3.15 -6.23 -18.83
CA TRP A 311 3.45 -7.15 -19.93
C TRP A 311 2.44 -8.30 -19.99
N VAL A 312 2.06 -8.87 -18.84
CA VAL A 312 0.99 -9.87 -18.75
C VAL A 312 -0.35 -9.29 -19.19
N ALA A 313 -0.72 -8.11 -18.67
CA ALA A 313 -1.98 -7.45 -18.98
C ALA A 313 -2.16 -7.12 -20.47
N TYR A 314 -1.08 -6.74 -21.16
CA TYR A 314 -1.11 -6.42 -22.59
C TYR A 314 -0.81 -7.63 -23.51
N ARG A 315 -0.43 -8.80 -22.98
CA ARG A 315 0.05 -9.95 -23.78
C ARG A 315 -0.93 -10.40 -24.88
N GLY A 316 -2.23 -10.39 -24.59
CA GLY A 316 -3.29 -10.75 -25.54
C GLY A 316 -3.76 -9.60 -26.43
N SER A 317 -3.30 -8.37 -26.18
CA SER A 317 -3.64 -7.21 -27.00
C SER A 317 -2.64 -7.12 -28.16
N HIS A 318 -3.08 -7.36 -29.39
CA HIS A 318 -2.23 -7.22 -30.59
C HIS A 318 -1.95 -5.74 -30.94
N ARG A 319 -1.58 -4.92 -29.96
CA ARG A 319 -1.34 -3.48 -30.11
C ARG A 319 0.12 -3.20 -30.43
N ARG A 320 0.33 -2.17 -31.26
CA ARG A 320 1.67 -1.64 -31.52
C ARG A 320 2.25 -1.01 -30.26
N ALA A 321 3.57 -1.05 -30.14
CA ALA A 321 4.32 -0.41 -29.05
C ALA A 321 3.95 1.06 -28.89
N THR A 322 3.86 1.78 -30.01
CA THR A 322 3.53 3.21 -30.04
C THR A 322 2.13 3.55 -29.50
N ALA A 323 1.19 2.60 -29.59
CA ALA A 323 -0.18 2.77 -29.10
C ALA A 323 -0.35 2.34 -27.64
N THR A 324 0.62 1.62 -27.08
CA THR A 324 0.60 1.12 -25.69
C THR A 324 1.52 1.94 -24.80
N ALA A 325 2.55 2.58 -25.38
CA ALA A 325 3.46 3.50 -24.73
C ALA A 325 3.39 4.93 -25.31
N PRO A 326 2.22 5.61 -25.27
CA PRO A 326 2.04 6.92 -25.90
C PRO A 326 2.95 8.02 -25.35
N GLU A 327 3.17 8.10 -24.03
CA GLU A 327 3.97 9.19 -23.45
C GLU A 327 5.46 9.07 -23.78
N LEU A 328 5.97 7.85 -23.74
CA LEU A 328 7.33 7.52 -24.09
C LEU A 328 7.52 7.64 -25.60
N THR A 329 6.51 7.30 -26.41
CA THR A 329 6.53 7.57 -27.86
C THR A 329 6.67 9.06 -28.14
N ARG A 330 5.88 9.91 -27.47
CA ARG A 330 6.00 11.37 -27.57
C ARG A 330 7.38 11.87 -27.12
N ALA A 331 7.94 11.31 -26.06
CA ALA A 331 9.26 11.69 -25.57
C ALA A 331 10.37 11.31 -26.57
N VAL A 332 10.35 10.09 -27.10
CA VAL A 332 11.31 9.60 -28.11
C VAL A 332 11.23 10.43 -29.39
N ALA A 333 10.03 10.80 -29.85
CA ALA A 333 9.85 11.66 -31.02
C ALA A 333 10.47 13.06 -30.83
N ARG A 334 10.54 13.56 -29.59
CA ARG A 334 11.22 14.81 -29.22
C ARG A 334 12.71 14.62 -28.89
N GLY A 335 13.30 13.48 -29.23
CA GLY A 335 14.70 13.16 -28.94
C GLY A 335 15.00 12.83 -27.47
N LYS A 336 13.99 12.76 -26.60
CA LYS A 336 14.12 12.49 -25.16
C LYS A 336 14.02 10.99 -24.86
N VAL A 337 14.98 10.21 -25.36
CA VAL A 337 15.07 8.78 -25.05
C VAL A 337 15.64 8.60 -23.63
N PRO A 338 15.02 7.79 -22.76
CA PRO A 338 15.53 7.60 -21.40
C PRO A 338 16.97 7.08 -21.38
N ASP A 339 17.76 7.56 -20.43
CA ASP A 339 19.17 7.16 -20.30
C ASP A 339 19.39 5.92 -19.42
N SER A 340 18.41 5.59 -18.58
CA SER A 340 18.43 4.47 -17.65
C SER A 340 17.03 3.89 -17.48
N LEU A 341 16.94 2.67 -16.95
CA LEU A 341 15.67 2.08 -16.54
C LEU A 341 14.99 2.97 -15.47
N PRO A 342 13.64 2.97 -15.40
CA PRO A 342 12.92 3.69 -14.36
C PRO A 342 13.40 3.29 -12.95
N GLY A 343 13.75 4.28 -12.13
CA GLY A 343 14.06 4.07 -10.72
C GLY A 343 12.82 4.23 -9.86
N ASN A 344 12.88 3.81 -8.59
CA ASN A 344 11.71 3.83 -7.69
C ASN A 344 11.04 5.20 -7.58
N GLN A 345 11.82 6.29 -7.61
CA GLN A 345 11.31 7.66 -7.55
C GLN A 345 10.46 8.07 -8.76
N ASP A 346 10.62 7.39 -9.90
CA ASP A 346 9.85 7.67 -11.11
C ASP A 346 8.40 7.16 -11.00
N PHE A 347 8.13 6.29 -10.03
CA PHE A 347 6.80 5.76 -9.72
C PHE A 347 6.06 6.53 -8.62
N GLY A 348 6.69 7.55 -8.02
CA GLY A 348 6.05 8.39 -7.01
C GLY A 348 4.99 9.30 -7.63
N PHE A 349 3.81 9.43 -7.00
CA PHE A 349 2.71 10.23 -7.54
C PHE A 349 3.01 11.73 -7.58
N THR A 350 3.88 12.22 -6.69
CA THR A 350 4.37 13.61 -6.71
C THR A 350 5.32 13.91 -7.87
N ALA A 351 5.79 12.89 -8.59
CA ALA A 351 6.69 13.05 -9.73
C ALA A 351 5.99 13.57 -11.01
N GLY A 352 4.65 13.61 -11.00
CA GLY A 352 3.79 14.05 -12.10
C GLY A 352 3.33 12.91 -13.02
N ALA A 353 2.07 12.96 -13.47
CA ALA A 353 1.41 11.91 -14.27
C ALA A 353 2.23 11.50 -15.51
N ASP A 354 2.80 12.46 -16.23
CA ASP A 354 3.67 12.24 -17.40
C ASP A 354 4.91 11.38 -17.08
N ARG A 355 5.53 11.61 -15.93
CA ARG A 355 6.74 10.88 -15.52
C ARG A 355 6.39 9.48 -15.06
N LEU A 356 5.30 9.35 -14.32
CA LEU A 356 4.73 8.08 -13.90
C LEU A 356 4.39 7.19 -15.11
N ALA A 357 3.63 7.72 -16.07
CA ALA A 357 3.27 7.00 -17.29
C ALA A 357 4.52 6.50 -18.05
N ARG A 358 5.53 7.36 -18.25
CA ARG A 358 6.79 6.93 -18.89
C ARG A 358 7.54 5.86 -18.11
N ALA A 359 7.43 5.83 -16.78
CA ALA A 359 8.03 4.80 -15.94
C ALA A 359 7.38 3.44 -16.18
N TYR A 360 6.03 3.37 -16.16
CA TYR A 360 5.28 2.16 -16.51
C TYR A 360 5.55 1.71 -17.94
N GLU A 361 5.41 2.62 -18.92
CA GLU A 361 5.62 2.31 -20.34
C GLU A 361 7.06 1.83 -20.64
N GLY A 362 8.06 2.43 -20.00
CA GLY A 362 9.46 2.02 -20.12
C GLY A 362 9.73 0.65 -19.51
N SER A 363 9.08 0.37 -18.36
CA SER A 363 9.14 -0.91 -17.64
C SER A 363 8.48 -2.04 -18.42
N TRP A 364 7.30 -1.77 -18.98
CA TRP A 364 6.60 -2.65 -19.91
C TRP A 364 7.49 -3.00 -21.11
N LEU A 365 8.12 -2.01 -21.75
CA LEU A 365 9.04 -2.27 -22.86
C LEU A 365 10.29 -3.07 -22.45
N ALA A 366 10.76 -2.92 -21.22
CA ALA A 366 11.86 -3.75 -20.71
C ALA A 366 11.43 -5.23 -20.61
N CYS A 367 10.27 -5.51 -20.03
CA CYS A 367 9.75 -6.88 -19.92
C CYS A 367 9.39 -7.46 -21.29
N ARG A 368 8.75 -6.67 -22.16
CA ARG A 368 8.46 -7.06 -23.55
C ARG A 368 9.74 -7.38 -24.33
N MET A 369 10.81 -6.61 -24.15
CA MET A 369 12.12 -6.91 -24.75
C MET A 369 12.68 -8.24 -24.24
N ILE A 370 12.62 -8.48 -22.92
CA ILE A 370 13.10 -9.73 -22.32
C ILE A 370 12.36 -10.92 -22.94
N ALA A 371 11.02 -10.86 -22.95
CA ALA A 371 10.18 -11.91 -23.52
C ALA A 371 10.46 -12.13 -25.02
N ALA A 372 10.62 -11.06 -25.80
CA ALA A 372 10.87 -11.16 -27.24
C ALA A 372 12.25 -11.73 -27.58
N LYS A 373 13.29 -11.38 -26.81
CA LYS A 373 14.68 -11.74 -27.14
C LYS A 373 15.16 -13.02 -26.44
N TRP A 374 14.72 -13.29 -25.21
CA TRP A 374 15.14 -14.46 -24.43
C TRP A 374 13.99 -15.43 -24.14
N GLY A 375 12.74 -15.09 -24.49
CA GLY A 375 11.55 -15.91 -24.24
C GLY A 375 10.87 -15.64 -22.90
N GLU A 376 9.59 -15.98 -22.82
CA GLU A 376 8.74 -15.76 -21.62
C GLU A 376 9.29 -16.50 -20.39
N ALA A 377 9.80 -17.72 -20.58
CA ALA A 377 10.38 -18.52 -19.50
C ALA A 377 11.57 -17.81 -18.84
N LYS A 378 12.40 -17.09 -19.62
CA LYS A 378 13.53 -16.32 -19.10
C LYS A 378 13.10 -15.06 -18.37
N LEU A 379 12.03 -14.40 -18.80
CA LEU A 379 11.42 -13.29 -18.06
C LEU A 379 10.93 -13.75 -16.69
N ILE A 380 10.20 -14.86 -16.62
CA ILE A 380 9.69 -15.44 -15.37
C ILE A 380 10.85 -15.86 -14.45
N ALA A 381 11.87 -16.52 -15.00
CA ALA A 381 13.05 -16.92 -14.23
C ALA A 381 13.80 -15.71 -13.66
N PHE A 382 13.95 -14.64 -14.46
CA PHE A 382 14.53 -13.37 -14.01
C PHE A 382 13.72 -12.72 -12.89
N TYR A 383 12.40 -12.65 -13.04
CA TYR A 383 11.50 -12.13 -12.00
C TYR A 383 11.69 -12.87 -10.67
N ARG A 384 11.65 -14.21 -10.70
CA ARG A 384 11.83 -15.04 -9.51
C ARG A 384 13.23 -14.87 -8.89
N ALA A 385 14.28 -14.75 -9.70
CA ALA A 385 15.65 -14.55 -9.22
C ALA A 385 15.86 -13.18 -8.56
N ALA A 386 15.26 -12.13 -9.12
CA ALA A 386 15.29 -10.78 -8.56
C ALA A 386 14.64 -10.75 -7.17
N GLY A 387 13.54 -11.47 -6.98
CA GLY A 387 12.86 -11.61 -5.69
C GLY A 387 13.63 -12.40 -4.63
N LYS A 388 14.24 -13.53 -4.99
CA LYS A 388 15.00 -14.40 -4.06
C LYS A 388 16.26 -13.76 -3.48
N SER A 389 16.86 -12.84 -4.22
CA SER A 389 18.09 -12.14 -3.80
C SER A 389 17.90 -11.29 -2.52
N GLY A 390 16.66 -11.13 -2.04
CA GLY A 390 16.31 -10.46 -0.78
C GLY A 390 16.43 -11.32 0.49
N LEU A 391 16.38 -12.65 0.37
CA LEU A 391 16.16 -13.54 1.52
C LEU A 391 17.44 -13.84 2.34
N ARG A 392 18.60 -13.31 1.97
CA ARG A 392 19.89 -13.56 2.65
C ARG A 392 20.43 -12.39 3.50
N GLY A 393 19.66 -11.31 3.72
CA GLY A 393 20.16 -10.20 4.54
C GLY A 393 19.11 -9.19 5.00
N SER A 394 19.03 -9.01 6.32
CA SER A 394 18.32 -7.97 7.10
C SER A 394 16.84 -8.19 7.44
N SER A 395 16.62 -8.50 8.72
CA SER A 395 15.47 -8.08 9.53
C SER A 395 15.52 -6.57 9.75
N GLY A 396 14.59 -5.81 9.14
CA GLY A 396 14.51 -4.37 9.35
C GLY A 396 13.34 -3.71 8.62
N SER A 397 12.54 -2.97 9.40
CA SER A 397 11.42 -2.06 9.06
C SER A 397 10.73 -2.21 7.71
N ALA A 398 9.44 -2.57 7.80
CA ALA A 398 8.42 -2.62 6.78
C ALA A 398 8.43 -1.41 5.82
N ALA A 399 8.34 -1.69 4.51
CA ALA A 399 7.89 -0.74 3.51
C ALA A 399 6.41 -1.01 3.24
N ALA A 400 5.60 -0.02 2.88
CA ALA A 400 4.23 -0.22 2.40
C ALA A 400 4.19 -1.08 1.11
N PRO A 401 3.03 -1.65 0.69
CA PRO A 401 2.88 -2.27 -0.63
C PRO A 401 3.44 -1.33 -1.70
N MET A 402 4.05 -1.84 -2.76
CA MET A 402 4.91 -1.01 -3.62
C MET A 402 4.16 0.15 -4.30
N GLU A 403 2.88 -0.05 -4.61
CA GLU A 403 1.94 0.98 -5.10
C GLU A 403 1.41 1.93 -4.01
N ALA A 404 1.31 1.49 -2.76
CA ALA A 404 0.95 2.36 -1.62
C ALA A 404 2.17 3.16 -1.11
N ALA A 405 3.37 2.60 -1.23
CA ALA A 405 4.63 3.22 -0.84
C ALA A 405 4.96 4.45 -1.69
N THR A 406 4.48 4.48 -2.94
CA THR A 406 4.58 5.65 -3.82
C THR A 406 3.56 6.75 -3.47
N ALA A 407 2.45 6.42 -2.80
CA ALA A 407 1.44 7.37 -2.29
C ALA A 407 1.82 7.96 -0.92
N VAL A 408 2.30 7.13 0.01
CA VAL A 408 2.61 7.54 1.40
C VAL A 408 3.83 8.46 1.51
N ALA A 409 4.69 8.52 0.49
CA ALA A 409 5.86 9.42 0.47
C ALA A 409 5.52 10.93 0.54
N ALA A 410 4.23 11.30 0.49
CA ALA A 410 3.73 12.67 0.57
C ALA A 410 3.72 13.30 1.99
N GLY A 411 3.91 12.52 3.07
CA GLY A 411 3.67 13.00 4.45
C GLY A 411 4.88 13.27 5.35
N SER A 412 6.12 13.00 4.92
CA SER A 412 7.29 13.09 5.82
C SER A 412 8.19 14.29 5.50
N ARG A 413 8.36 15.19 6.47
CA ARG A 413 9.43 16.21 6.45
C ARG A 413 10.81 15.55 6.24
N PRO A 414 11.75 16.18 5.52
CA PRO A 414 13.03 15.56 5.21
C PRO A 414 13.86 15.37 6.48
N GLY A 415 13.90 14.14 6.98
CA GLY A 415 14.97 13.68 7.86
C GLY A 415 16.28 13.62 7.08
N ALA A 416 17.37 14.01 7.74
CA ALA A 416 18.72 14.10 7.19
C ALA A 416 19.14 12.86 6.37
N PRO A 417 20.03 13.01 5.35
CA PRO A 417 20.37 11.94 4.44
C PRO A 417 21.13 10.81 5.16
N GLY A 418 20.44 9.71 5.42
CA GLY A 418 21.07 8.43 5.75
C GLY A 418 21.80 7.88 4.53
N ALA A 419 23.11 8.11 4.46
CA ALA A 419 24.00 7.45 3.53
C ALA A 419 24.03 5.94 3.82
N GLY A 420 23.78 5.08 2.82
CA GLY A 420 24.22 3.67 2.88
C GLY A 420 23.32 2.52 2.39
N ARG A 421 22.35 2.68 1.47
CA ARG A 421 21.51 1.52 1.05
C ARG A 421 21.30 1.27 -0.47
N ARG A 422 21.87 2.10 -1.36
CA ARG A 422 21.72 1.97 -2.83
C ARG A 422 22.54 0.86 -3.54
N PRO A 423 23.78 0.51 -3.12
CA PRO A 423 24.60 -0.47 -3.87
C PRO A 423 23.96 -1.87 -3.91
N ALA A 424 23.50 -2.36 -2.76
CA ALA A 424 23.08 -3.75 -2.60
C ALA A 424 21.89 -4.19 -3.47
N ARG A 425 20.97 -3.30 -3.88
CA ARG A 425 19.84 -3.71 -4.76
C ARG A 425 20.26 -3.71 -6.23
N ALA A 426 21.05 -2.74 -6.67
CA ALA A 426 21.57 -2.70 -8.03
C ALA A 426 22.45 -3.93 -8.31
N ASP A 427 23.31 -4.29 -7.35
CA ASP A 427 24.19 -5.47 -7.44
C ASP A 427 23.39 -6.78 -7.53
N ARG A 428 22.28 -6.88 -6.79
CA ARG A 428 21.37 -8.04 -6.86
C ARG A 428 20.64 -8.13 -8.20
N THR A 429 20.20 -7.00 -8.74
CA THR A 429 19.55 -6.94 -10.05
C THR A 429 20.53 -7.33 -11.15
N ASP A 430 21.76 -6.82 -11.10
CA ASP A 430 22.84 -7.17 -12.02
C ASP A 430 23.16 -8.67 -11.96
N SER A 431 23.25 -9.23 -10.75
CA SER A 431 23.46 -10.67 -10.55
C SER A 431 22.33 -11.53 -11.13
N ALA A 432 21.07 -11.12 -10.94
CA ALA A 432 19.91 -11.79 -11.52
C ALA A 432 19.91 -11.70 -13.05
N LEU A 433 20.24 -10.54 -13.63
CA LEU A 433 20.35 -10.38 -15.09
C LEU A 433 21.45 -11.27 -15.67
N ARG A 434 22.63 -11.32 -15.04
CA ARG A 434 23.74 -12.17 -15.51
C ARG A 434 23.38 -13.65 -15.46
N SER A 435 22.82 -14.10 -14.34
CA SER A 435 22.47 -15.52 -14.18
C SER A 435 21.35 -15.97 -15.11
N GLN A 436 20.35 -15.12 -15.36
CA GLN A 436 19.17 -15.54 -16.13
C GLN A 436 19.28 -15.21 -17.62
N LEU A 437 19.83 -14.04 -17.97
CA LEU A 437 19.86 -13.52 -19.34
C LEU A 437 21.27 -13.46 -19.94
N GLY A 438 22.33 -13.72 -19.16
CA GLY A 438 23.71 -13.68 -19.63
C GLY A 438 24.28 -12.27 -19.87
N VAL A 439 23.60 -11.23 -19.38
CA VAL A 439 24.00 -9.82 -19.57
C VAL A 439 24.03 -9.07 -18.24
N GLY A 440 24.96 -8.13 -18.08
CA GLY A 440 24.95 -7.20 -16.94
C GLY A 440 23.95 -6.05 -17.13
N LEU A 441 23.61 -5.34 -16.06
CA LEU A 441 22.66 -4.23 -16.01
C LEU A 441 23.03 -3.09 -16.97
N ALA A 442 24.31 -2.75 -17.09
CA ALA A 442 24.78 -1.71 -18.01
C ALA A 442 24.55 -2.10 -19.48
N GLU A 443 24.86 -3.35 -19.84
CA GLU A 443 24.62 -3.86 -21.20
C GLU A 443 23.12 -4.01 -21.48
N PHE A 444 22.36 -4.56 -20.53
CA PHE A 444 20.90 -4.63 -20.62
C PHE A 444 20.27 -3.25 -20.84
N THR A 445 20.72 -2.23 -20.10
CA THR A 445 20.23 -0.85 -20.25
C THR A 445 20.53 -0.29 -21.64
N ARG A 446 21.73 -0.53 -22.20
CA ARG A 446 22.05 -0.14 -23.59
C ARG A 446 21.13 -0.81 -24.60
N GLN A 447 20.92 -2.12 -24.47
CA GLN A 447 20.03 -2.88 -25.35
C GLN A 447 18.58 -2.41 -25.24
N TRP A 448 18.09 -2.17 -24.03
CA TRP A 448 16.76 -1.62 -23.77
C TRP A 448 16.58 -0.25 -24.42
N ARG A 449 17.55 0.66 -24.31
CA ARG A 449 17.50 1.97 -24.98
C ARG A 449 17.43 1.85 -26.49
N ALA A 450 18.20 0.94 -27.08
CA ALA A 450 18.14 0.65 -28.52
C ALA A 450 16.77 0.08 -28.92
N TYR A 451 16.22 -0.83 -28.11
CA TYR A 451 14.89 -1.40 -28.31
C TYR A 451 13.79 -0.34 -28.23
N VAL A 452 13.80 0.54 -27.22
CA VAL A 452 12.87 1.67 -27.09
C VAL A 452 12.92 2.55 -28.34
N LYS A 453 14.11 2.91 -28.84
CA LYS A 453 14.25 3.66 -30.09
C LYS A 453 13.66 2.90 -31.28
N ALA A 454 13.97 1.62 -31.43
CA ALA A 454 13.50 0.81 -32.56
C ALA A 454 11.98 0.59 -32.55
N GLN A 455 11.36 0.48 -31.37
CA GLN A 455 9.93 0.21 -31.24
C GLN A 455 9.06 1.46 -31.29
N LEU A 456 9.60 2.63 -30.92
CA LEU A 456 8.81 3.86 -30.76
C LEU A 456 9.13 4.96 -31.77
N ARG A 457 10.22 4.84 -32.54
CA ARG A 457 10.45 5.71 -33.70
C ARG A 457 9.45 5.34 -34.79
N ARG A 458 8.84 6.37 -35.37
CA ARG A 458 7.93 6.22 -36.52
C ARG A 458 8.71 5.97 -37.78
#